data_AF-A0A2L0F0T8-F1
#
_entry.id   AF-A0A2L0F0T8-F1
#
_cell.length_a   1.000
_cell.length_b   1.000
_cell.length_c   1.000
_cell.angle_alpha   90.00
_cell.angle_beta   90.00
_cell.angle_gamma   90.00
#
_symmetry.space_group_name_H-M   'P 1'
#
loop_
_entity.id
_entity.type
_entity.pdbx_description
1 polymer ?
#
loop_
_entity_poly.entity_id
_entity_poly.type
_entity_poly.pdbx_seq_one_letter_code
_entity_poly.pdbx_strand_id
1 'polypeptide(L)'
;MVMKRISIALCLVVAACGGEDDSEPVAWKDMSFEQRYEFMEEVVTPQMAETFAAFDPKFEGMSCPTCHGAGATDGSYAMPSAQIPPLPGTPEAFLEYAMDPEIGRWSTWMYETVVPQMADLLQVARFDPTTETGEFSCGNCHTLQAVEP
;
A
#
# COMPACT_ATOMS: atom_id res chain seq x y z
N MET A 1 13.15 7.63 -71.03
CA MET A 1 12.98 8.40 -69.79
C MET A 1 14.03 7.89 -68.81
N VAL A 2 15.23 8.45 -68.64
CA VAL A 2 15.67 9.81 -68.25
C VAL A 2 15.07 10.30 -66.92
N MET A 3 15.79 9.97 -65.84
CA MET A 3 16.39 10.87 -64.84
C MET A 3 15.53 11.91 -64.10
N LYS A 4 15.43 11.75 -62.77
CA LYS A 4 15.85 12.73 -61.73
C LYS A 4 15.44 12.17 -60.34
N ARG A 5 16.39 11.72 -59.50
CA ARG A 5 17.20 12.51 -58.55
C ARG A 5 16.34 13.47 -57.72
N ILE A 6 16.30 13.26 -56.41
CA ILE A 6 16.75 14.22 -55.38
C ILE A 6 16.94 13.43 -54.08
N SER A 7 18.20 13.37 -53.66
CA SER A 7 18.64 13.09 -52.30
C SER A 7 18.13 14.17 -51.36
N ILE A 8 17.80 13.84 -50.10
CA ILE A 8 18.16 14.65 -48.93
C ILE A 8 18.34 13.67 -47.78
N ALA A 9 19.59 13.59 -47.33
CA ALA A 9 19.95 13.08 -46.03
C ALA A 9 19.37 14.03 -44.97
N LEU A 10 18.73 13.48 -43.94
CA LEU A 10 18.55 14.18 -42.68
C LEU A 10 19.24 13.35 -41.61
N CYS A 11 20.51 13.69 -41.36
CA CYS A 11 21.15 13.41 -40.09
C CYS A 11 20.36 14.17 -39.01
N LEU A 12 19.60 13.46 -38.20
CA LEU A 12 19.25 13.91 -36.86
C LEU A 12 19.86 12.93 -35.89
N VAL A 13 21.08 13.27 -35.47
CA VAL A 13 21.66 12.76 -34.23
C VAL A 13 20.86 13.40 -33.11
N VAL A 14 19.92 12.65 -32.54
CA VAL A 14 19.44 12.90 -31.18
C VAL A 14 19.97 11.73 -30.36
N ALA A 15 21.14 11.93 -29.78
CA ALA A 15 21.56 11.15 -28.63
C ALA A 15 20.71 11.62 -27.44
N ALA A 16 19.48 11.12 -27.37
CA ALA A 16 18.74 11.09 -26.12
C ALA A 16 19.07 9.74 -25.49
N CYS A 17 19.89 9.76 -24.44
CA CYS A 17 19.87 8.69 -23.44
C CYS A 17 18.55 8.82 -22.66
N GLY A 18 17.44 8.57 -23.35
CA GLY A 18 16.16 8.24 -22.73
C GLY A 18 16.03 6.74 -22.93
N GLY A 19 16.74 5.96 -22.11
CA GLY A 19 16.37 4.58 -21.95
C GLY A 19 15.00 4.59 -21.30
N GLU A 20 13.96 4.32 -22.08
CA GLU A 20 12.76 3.70 -21.55
C GLU A 20 13.29 2.44 -20.84
N ASP A 21 13.38 2.50 -19.52
CA ASP A 21 13.81 1.36 -18.72
C ASP A 21 12.65 0.37 -18.78
N ASP A 22 12.67 -0.48 -19.81
CA ASP A 22 11.80 -1.66 -19.99
C ASP A 22 12.12 -2.73 -18.90
N SER A 23 12.52 -2.31 -17.70
CA SER A 23 12.62 -3.21 -16.56
C SER A 23 11.23 -3.54 -16.06
N GLU A 24 10.94 -4.83 -15.94
CA GLU A 24 9.71 -5.29 -15.30
C GLU A 24 9.63 -4.70 -13.89
N PRO A 25 8.44 -4.31 -13.41
CA PRO A 25 8.27 -3.79 -12.06
C PRO A 25 8.88 -4.75 -11.02
N VAL A 26 9.76 -4.23 -10.17
CA VAL A 26 10.37 -5.00 -9.08
C VAL A 26 9.27 -5.38 -8.09
N ALA A 27 9.14 -6.67 -7.77
CA ALA A 27 8.17 -7.11 -6.78
C ALA A 27 8.45 -6.47 -5.42
N TRP A 28 7.41 -6.09 -4.68
CA TRP A 28 7.53 -5.39 -3.38
C TRP A 28 8.54 -6.03 -2.40
N LYS A 29 8.55 -7.36 -2.33
CA LYS A 29 9.47 -8.13 -1.47
C LYS A 29 10.95 -7.94 -1.84
N ASP A 30 11.24 -7.61 -3.09
CA ASP A 30 12.57 -7.45 -3.67
C ASP A 30 12.99 -5.98 -3.80
N MET A 31 12.07 -5.03 -3.52
CA MET A 31 12.36 -3.59 -3.53
C MET A 31 13.34 -3.17 -2.42
N SER A 32 14.24 -2.25 -2.76
CA SER A 32 15.05 -1.50 -1.78
C SER A 32 14.18 -0.58 -0.93
N PHE A 33 14.74 -0.02 0.14
CA PHE A 33 14.02 0.98 0.95
C PHE A 33 13.58 2.20 0.12
N GLU A 34 14.45 2.72 -0.74
CA GLU A 34 14.17 3.87 -1.60
C GLU A 34 13.03 3.56 -2.58
N GLN A 35 13.05 2.38 -3.21
CA GLN A 35 11.97 1.93 -4.09
C GLN A 35 10.64 1.76 -3.35
N ARG A 36 10.67 1.24 -2.11
CA ARG A 36 9.46 1.13 -1.29
C ARG A 36 8.92 2.49 -0.88
N TYR A 37 9.80 3.43 -0.57
CA TYR A 37 9.41 4.80 -0.24
C TYR A 37 8.71 5.47 -1.42
N GLU A 38 9.32 5.41 -2.62
CA GLU A 38 8.72 5.94 -3.85
C GLU A 38 7.40 5.25 -4.18
N PHE A 39 7.34 3.92 -4.11
CA PHE A 39 6.11 3.16 -4.35
C PHE A 39 4.99 3.52 -3.35
N MET A 40 5.35 3.72 -2.08
CA MET A 40 4.40 4.16 -1.05
C MET A 40 3.89 5.57 -1.31
N GLU A 41 4.74 6.49 -1.75
CA GLU A 41 4.39 7.89 -2.04
C GLU A 41 3.55 8.01 -3.32
N GLU A 42 3.95 7.34 -4.40
CA GLU A 42 3.36 7.54 -5.73
C GLU A 42 2.16 6.62 -6.00
N VAL A 43 2.11 5.44 -5.37
CA VAL A 43 1.11 4.42 -5.68
C VAL A 43 0.19 4.15 -4.49
N VAL A 44 0.75 3.76 -3.34
CA VAL A 44 -0.06 3.29 -2.20
C VAL A 44 -0.81 4.43 -1.54
N THR A 45 -0.11 5.49 -1.13
CA THR A 45 -0.73 6.59 -0.37
C THR A 45 -1.87 7.27 -1.14
N PRO A 46 -1.74 7.60 -2.44
CA PRO A 46 -2.84 8.22 -3.19
C PRO A 46 -4.07 7.31 -3.32
N GLN A 47 -3.86 6.01 -3.60
CA GLN A 47 -4.96 5.06 -3.74
C GLN A 47 -5.65 4.79 -2.39
N MET A 48 -4.88 4.69 -1.31
CA MET A 48 -5.46 4.51 0.02
C MET A 48 -6.14 5.77 0.51
N ALA A 49 -5.62 6.96 0.21
CA ALA A 49 -6.30 8.22 0.52
C ALA A 49 -7.68 8.29 -0.16
N GLU A 50 -7.78 7.90 -1.44
CA GLU A 50 -9.07 7.82 -2.15
C GLU A 50 -10.02 6.82 -1.48
N THR A 51 -9.55 5.59 -1.24
CA THR A 51 -10.35 4.53 -0.59
C THR A 51 -10.87 4.96 0.78
N PHE A 52 -10.02 5.55 1.62
CA PHE A 52 -10.39 5.98 2.96
C PHE A 52 -11.31 7.21 2.94
N ALA A 53 -11.04 8.21 2.10
CA ALA A 53 -11.88 9.39 1.99
C ALA A 53 -13.28 9.05 1.46
N ALA A 54 -13.40 8.06 0.58
CA ALA A 54 -14.68 7.54 0.11
C ALA A 54 -15.51 6.87 1.22
N PHE A 55 -14.85 6.32 2.24
CA PHE A 55 -15.52 5.71 3.39
C PHE A 55 -15.84 6.71 4.50
N ASP A 56 -14.89 7.58 4.85
CA ASP A 56 -15.06 8.64 5.86
C ASP A 56 -14.26 9.89 5.45
N PRO A 57 -14.92 11.04 5.21
CA PRO A 57 -14.28 12.25 4.69
C PRO A 57 -13.21 12.84 5.62
N LYS A 58 -13.15 12.42 6.89
CA LYS A 58 -12.05 12.83 7.78
C LYS A 58 -10.66 12.41 7.27
N PHE A 59 -10.61 11.47 6.33
CA PHE A 59 -9.38 10.97 5.72
C PHE A 59 -9.00 11.64 4.39
N GLU A 60 -9.68 12.72 3.97
CA GLU A 60 -9.29 13.51 2.78
C GLU A 60 -7.84 14.05 2.85
N GLY A 61 -7.28 14.19 4.06
CA GLY A 61 -5.89 14.61 4.30
C GLY A 61 -4.92 13.47 4.65
N MET A 62 -5.25 12.23 4.26
CA MET A 62 -4.38 11.09 4.54
C MET A 62 -2.97 11.30 3.97
N SER A 63 -1.98 10.93 4.78
CA SER A 63 -0.56 11.04 4.49
C SER A 63 0.21 9.98 5.29
N CYS A 64 1.53 9.85 5.08
CA CYS A 64 2.38 8.85 5.71
C CYS A 64 2.17 8.68 7.24
N PRO A 65 2.05 9.75 8.05
CA PRO A 65 1.79 9.64 9.49
C PRO A 65 0.46 8.98 9.86
N THR A 66 -0.51 8.93 8.94
CA THR A 66 -1.82 8.29 9.18
C THR A 66 -1.65 6.79 9.43
N CYS A 67 -0.70 6.17 8.73
CA CYS A 67 -0.35 4.77 8.92
C CYS A 67 0.85 4.62 9.85
N HIS A 68 1.94 5.33 9.58
CA HIS A 68 3.23 5.10 10.26
C HIS A 68 3.39 5.88 11.57
N GLY A 69 2.49 6.80 11.91
CA GLY A 69 2.61 7.68 13.07
C GLY A 69 3.95 8.43 13.09
N ALA A 70 4.66 8.33 14.22
CA ALA A 70 5.95 8.96 14.44
C ALA A 70 7.05 8.36 13.55
N GLY A 71 6.85 7.13 13.05
CA GLY A 71 7.76 6.49 12.11
C GLY A 71 7.88 7.26 10.78
N ALA A 72 6.84 7.99 10.38
CA ALA A 72 6.92 8.88 9.22
C ALA A 72 7.82 10.09 9.46
N THR A 73 7.93 10.56 10.70
CA THR A 73 8.70 11.75 11.07
C THR A 73 10.18 11.41 11.31
N ASP A 74 10.47 10.26 11.90
CA ASP A 74 11.84 9.80 12.17
C ASP A 74 12.48 9.04 11.01
N GLY A 75 11.70 8.76 9.95
CA GLY A 75 12.15 8.08 8.74
C GLY A 75 12.24 6.56 8.86
N SER A 76 11.79 5.96 9.97
CA SER A 76 11.76 4.50 10.14
C SER A 76 10.59 3.85 9.39
N TYR A 77 9.49 4.59 9.20
CA TYR A 77 8.22 4.10 8.67
C TYR A 77 7.76 2.79 9.34
N ALA A 78 8.07 2.63 10.63
CA ALA A 78 7.80 1.39 11.35
C ALA A 78 6.30 1.07 11.41
N MET A 79 5.99 -0.21 11.23
CA MET A 79 4.65 -0.78 11.33
C MET A 79 4.72 -2.14 12.05
N PRO A 80 3.69 -2.52 12.84
CA PRO A 80 2.47 -1.78 13.13
C PRO A 80 2.73 -0.51 13.96
N SER A 81 1.85 0.49 13.81
CA SER A 81 1.97 1.78 14.50
C SER A 81 1.14 1.80 15.79
N ALA A 82 1.77 2.17 16.90
CA ALA A 82 1.08 2.38 18.17
C ALA A 82 0.13 3.60 18.16
N GLN A 83 0.15 4.41 17.10
CA GLN A 83 -0.75 5.54 16.91
C GLN A 83 -2.01 5.17 16.11
N ILE A 84 -2.08 3.94 15.59
CA ILE A 84 -3.33 3.35 15.12
C ILE A 84 -3.98 2.61 16.31
N PRO A 85 -5.32 2.70 16.49
CA PRO A 85 -6.00 2.02 17.58
C PRO A 85 -5.64 0.52 17.66
N PRO A 86 -5.23 0.01 18.84
CA PRO A 86 -4.90 -1.40 19.02
C PRO A 86 -6.14 -2.28 18.86
N LEU A 87 -5.96 -3.48 18.31
CA LEU A 87 -7.03 -4.47 18.17
C LEU A 87 -6.90 -5.58 19.21
N PRO A 88 -8.01 -6.22 19.63
CA PRO A 88 -7.95 -7.43 20.43
C PRO A 88 -7.09 -8.51 19.77
N GLY A 89 -6.29 -9.22 20.57
CA GLY A 89 -5.33 -10.23 20.08
C GLY A 89 -5.88 -11.64 19.90
N THR A 90 -7.13 -11.90 20.30
CA THR A 90 -7.78 -13.20 20.10
C THR A 90 -9.03 -13.10 19.21
N PRO A 91 -9.38 -14.16 18.46
CA PRO A 91 -10.60 -14.19 17.68
C PRO A 91 -11.86 -13.91 18.50
N GLU A 92 -11.97 -14.49 19.70
CA GLU A 92 -13.13 -14.33 20.58
C GLU A 92 -13.29 -12.87 21.05
N ALA A 93 -12.20 -12.26 21.49
CA ALA A 93 -12.22 -10.87 21.94
C ALA A 93 -12.46 -9.90 20.78
N PHE A 94 -11.97 -10.22 19.58
CA PHE A 94 -12.26 -9.43 18.39
C PHE A 94 -13.74 -9.52 18.00
N LEU A 95 -14.35 -10.70 18.06
CA LEU A 95 -15.77 -10.88 17.78
C LEU A 95 -16.64 -10.06 18.74
N GLU A 96 -16.34 -10.05 20.04
CA GLU A 96 -17.04 -9.22 21.02
C GLU A 96 -16.84 -7.72 20.74
N TYR A 97 -15.60 -7.30 20.46
CA TYR A 97 -15.27 -5.92 20.10
C TYR A 97 -16.04 -5.43 18.87
N ALA A 98 -16.16 -6.29 17.84
CA ALA A 98 -16.88 -5.99 16.61
C ALA A 98 -18.42 -5.99 16.75
N MET A 99 -18.97 -6.36 17.92
CA MET A 99 -20.41 -6.23 18.18
C MET A 99 -20.85 -4.78 18.38
N ASP A 100 -19.93 -3.87 18.73
CA ASP A 100 -20.23 -2.44 18.69
C ASP A 100 -20.54 -2.03 17.24
N PRO A 101 -21.66 -1.35 16.95
CA PRO A 101 -22.06 -1.06 15.58
C PRO A 101 -21.06 -0.22 14.78
N GLU A 102 -20.38 0.73 15.41
CA GLU A 102 -19.37 1.56 14.73
C GLU A 102 -18.11 0.74 14.47
N ILE A 103 -17.65 -0.01 15.47
CA ILE A 103 -16.50 -0.91 15.32
C ILE A 103 -16.76 -1.99 14.27
N GLY A 104 -17.95 -2.58 14.26
CA GLY A 104 -18.36 -3.56 13.27
C GLY A 104 -18.34 -2.98 11.87
N ARG A 105 -18.87 -1.76 11.67
CA ARG A 105 -18.81 -1.06 10.37
C ARG A 105 -17.37 -0.86 9.90
N TRP A 106 -16.49 -0.38 10.77
CA TRP A 106 -15.07 -0.20 10.47
C TRP A 106 -14.37 -1.52 10.20
N SER A 107 -14.59 -2.52 11.04
CA SER A 107 -13.92 -3.83 10.96
C SER A 107 -14.29 -4.56 9.68
N THR A 108 -15.58 -4.57 9.31
CA THR A 108 -16.05 -5.12 8.04
C THR A 108 -15.41 -4.39 6.87
N TRP A 109 -15.45 -3.06 6.84
CA TRP A 109 -14.86 -2.30 5.73
C TRP A 109 -13.35 -2.48 5.63
N MET A 110 -12.62 -2.48 6.75
CA MET A 110 -11.19 -2.75 6.79
C MET A 110 -10.87 -4.14 6.23
N TYR A 111 -11.63 -5.15 6.63
CA TYR A 111 -11.43 -6.52 6.16
C TYR A 111 -11.84 -6.70 4.69
N GLU A 112 -12.94 -6.12 4.25
CA GLU A 112 -13.47 -6.33 2.89
C GLU A 112 -12.82 -5.42 1.84
N THR A 113 -12.29 -4.26 2.23
CA THR A 113 -11.77 -3.25 1.31
C THR A 113 -10.28 -2.99 1.51
N VAL A 114 -9.88 -2.56 2.71
CA VAL A 114 -8.50 -2.07 2.94
C VAL A 114 -7.47 -3.19 2.91
N VAL A 115 -7.70 -4.27 3.66
CA VAL A 115 -6.79 -5.42 3.71
C VAL A 115 -6.55 -6.05 2.34
N PRO A 116 -7.57 -6.35 1.51
CA PRO A 116 -7.32 -6.90 0.18
C PRO A 116 -6.62 -5.91 -0.74
N GLN A 117 -7.04 -4.63 -0.76
CA GLN A 117 -6.39 -3.63 -1.61
C GLN A 117 -4.90 -3.47 -1.25
N MET A 118 -4.55 -3.44 0.03
CA MET A 118 -3.16 -3.38 0.47
C MET A 118 -2.39 -4.65 0.10
N ALA A 119 -2.97 -5.84 0.28
CA ALA A 119 -2.34 -7.08 -0.11
C ALA A 119 -2.07 -7.13 -1.63
N ASP A 120 -3.02 -6.66 -2.44
CA ASP A 120 -2.91 -6.59 -3.90
C ASP A 120 -1.84 -5.59 -4.33
N LEU A 121 -1.83 -4.38 -3.76
CA LEU A 121 -0.81 -3.35 -4.04
C LEU A 121 0.59 -3.83 -3.71
N LEU A 122 0.75 -4.53 -2.59
CA LEU A 122 2.03 -5.05 -2.13
C LEU A 122 2.36 -6.43 -2.75
N GLN A 123 1.45 -7.00 -3.54
CA GLN A 123 1.60 -8.31 -4.19
C GLN A 123 1.96 -9.43 -3.18
N VAL A 124 1.35 -9.39 -2.01
CA VAL A 124 1.53 -10.38 -0.94
C VAL A 124 0.24 -11.13 -0.68
N ALA A 125 0.35 -12.36 -0.16
CA ALA A 125 -0.84 -13.12 0.19
C ALA A 125 -1.61 -12.43 1.32
N ARG A 126 -2.91 -12.16 1.11
CA ARG A 126 -3.82 -11.79 2.18
C ARG A 126 -4.00 -12.97 3.15
N PHE A 127 -4.11 -12.68 4.44
CA PHE A 127 -4.46 -13.65 5.46
C PHE A 127 -5.87 -14.23 5.25
N ASP A 128 -5.97 -15.55 5.19
CA ASP A 128 -7.21 -16.33 5.18
C ASP A 128 -7.42 -16.94 6.57
N PRO A 129 -8.47 -16.53 7.31
CA PRO A 129 -8.76 -17.07 8.64
C PRO A 129 -9.21 -18.55 8.62
N THR A 130 -9.58 -19.10 7.46
CA THR A 130 -10.01 -20.50 7.32
C THR A 130 -8.82 -21.44 7.33
N THR A 131 -7.74 -21.05 6.64
CA THR A 131 -6.50 -21.83 6.53
C THR A 131 -5.42 -21.35 7.49
N GLU A 132 -5.62 -20.20 8.12
CA GLU A 132 -4.66 -19.49 8.98
C GLU A 132 -3.34 -19.19 8.25
N THR A 133 -3.43 -18.88 6.95
CA THR A 133 -2.26 -18.59 6.10
C THR A 133 -2.37 -17.22 5.45
N GLY A 134 -1.23 -16.56 5.25
CA GLY A 134 -1.08 -15.32 4.49
C GLY A 134 -0.06 -14.39 5.17
N GLU A 135 0.34 -13.35 4.46
CA GLU A 135 1.41 -12.42 4.85
C GLU A 135 0.86 -11.07 5.31
N PHE A 136 -0.29 -10.65 4.79
CA PHE A 136 -0.92 -9.37 5.10
C PHE A 136 -2.27 -9.53 5.81
N SER A 137 -2.38 -8.93 6.99
CA SER A 137 -3.50 -9.02 7.93
C SER A 137 -3.69 -7.70 8.67
N CYS A 138 -4.70 -7.63 9.55
CA CYS A 138 -4.94 -6.48 10.42
C CYS A 138 -3.70 -6.07 11.24
N GLY A 139 -2.92 -7.07 11.68
CA GLY A 139 -1.73 -6.89 12.50
C GLY A 139 -0.55 -6.22 11.78
N ASN A 140 -0.61 -6.07 10.46
CA ASN A 140 0.41 -5.34 9.70
C ASN A 140 0.31 -3.82 9.93
N CYS A 141 -0.86 -3.34 10.36
CA CYS A 141 -1.08 -1.92 10.67
C CYS A 141 -1.35 -1.70 12.16
N HIS A 142 -2.21 -2.52 12.73
CA HIS A 142 -2.64 -2.40 14.12
C HIS A 142 -1.72 -3.19 15.04
N THR A 143 -1.43 -2.62 16.20
CA THR A 143 -0.88 -3.42 17.29
C THR A 143 -1.98 -4.37 17.81
N LEU A 144 -1.59 -5.61 18.12
CA LEU A 144 -2.50 -6.60 18.71
C LEU A 144 -2.27 -6.63 20.22
N GLN A 145 -3.35 -6.51 20.98
CA GLN A 145 -3.30 -6.58 22.44
C GLN A 145 -2.76 -7.95 22.85
N ALA A 146 -1.84 -7.97 23.80
CA ALA A 146 -1.31 -9.21 24.33
C ALA A 146 -2.46 -10.05 24.91
N VAL A 147 -2.44 -11.35 24.62
CA VAL A 147 -3.31 -12.31 25.29
C VAL A 147 -2.77 -12.46 26.71
N GLU A 148 -3.51 -11.99 27.72
CA GLU A 148 -3.16 -12.30 29.11
C GLU A 148 -3.25 -13.83 29.30
N PRO A 149 -2.22 -14.46 29.92
CA PRO A 149 -2.13 -15.92 30.04
C PRO A 149 -3.16 -16.55 30.98
#